data_AF-A0A0V0GLK8-F1
#
_entry.id   AF-A0A0V0GLK8-F1
#
_cell.length_a   1.000
_cell.length_b   1.000
_cell.length_c   1.000
_cell.angle_alpha   90.00
_cell.angle_beta   90.00
_cell.angle_gamma   90.00
#
_symmetry.space_group_name_H-M   'P 1'
#
loop_
_entity.id
_entity.type
_entity.pdbx_description
1 polymer ?
#
loop_
_entity_poly.entity_id
_entity_poly.type
_entity_poly.pdbx_seq_one_letter_code
_entity_poly.pdbx_strand_id
1 'polypeptide(L)'
;MFSKSANYCYSSSAAKNGVLLLCEVALGEMNELLSANYDADKLPSGKLSTKGVGATAPDPKASQILEDGVIVPLGNPKNQRKQGSLLYNEFIVYNVEQIRMRYVIQVEFNHGV
;
A
#
# COMPACT_ATOMS: atom_id res chain seq x y z
N MET A 1 -0.82 2.26 -3.99
CA MET A 1 -1.51 3.37 -4.69
C MET A 1 -1.38 4.61 -3.82
N PHE A 2 -0.79 5.69 -4.34
CA PHE A 2 -0.57 6.92 -3.57
C PHE A 2 -1.88 7.57 -3.10
N SER A 3 -2.84 7.75 -4.01
CA SER A 3 -4.14 8.38 -3.71
C SER A 3 -4.96 7.65 -2.65
N LYS A 4 -4.82 6.31 -2.56
CA LYS A 4 -5.50 5.52 -1.52
C LYS A 4 -5.04 5.93 -0.12
N SER A 5 -3.73 6.04 0.10
CA SER A 5 -3.18 6.53 1.38
C SER A 5 -3.49 8.01 1.58
N ALA A 6 -3.46 8.81 0.51
CA ALA A 6 -3.75 10.24 0.58
C ALA A 6 -5.17 10.54 1.08
N ASN A 7 -6.17 9.68 0.79
CA ASN A 7 -7.52 9.84 1.32
C ASN A 7 -7.59 9.78 2.86
N TYR A 8 -6.65 9.11 3.52
CA TYR A 8 -6.57 9.07 4.99
C TYR A 8 -5.98 10.36 5.59
N CYS A 9 -5.55 11.32 4.77
CA CYS A 9 -5.15 12.65 5.24
C CYS A 9 -6.36 13.55 5.57
N TYR A 10 -7.58 13.17 5.17
CA TYR A 10 -8.80 13.96 5.40
C TYR A 10 -8.69 15.44 4.98
N SER A 11 -8.02 15.71 3.85
CA SER A 11 -7.86 17.07 3.34
C SER A 11 -9.19 17.68 2.88
N SER A 12 -9.26 19.00 2.90
CA SER A 12 -10.41 19.77 2.42
C SER A 12 -9.98 21.08 1.78
N SER A 13 -10.90 21.77 1.12
CA SER A 13 -10.64 23.11 0.58
C SER A 13 -10.17 24.12 1.62
N ALA A 14 -10.54 23.93 2.91
CA ALA A 14 -10.10 24.75 4.04
C ALA A 14 -8.76 24.27 4.64
N ALA A 15 -8.40 23.00 4.45
CA ALA A 15 -7.18 22.38 4.99
C ALA A 15 -6.53 21.50 3.92
N LYS A 16 -5.70 22.13 3.07
CA LYS A 16 -5.12 21.51 1.87
C LYS A 16 -3.77 20.85 2.11
N ASN A 17 -3.09 21.15 3.20
CA ASN A 17 -1.77 20.56 3.47
C ASN A 17 -1.92 19.22 4.18
N GLY A 18 -1.19 18.21 3.73
CA GLY A 18 -1.10 16.93 4.40
C GLY A 18 0.32 16.36 4.35
N VAL A 19 0.49 15.25 5.04
CA VAL A 19 1.76 14.54 5.14
C VAL A 19 1.54 13.08 4.80
N LEU A 20 2.34 12.58 3.87
CA LEU A 20 2.40 11.17 3.51
C LEU A 20 3.74 10.60 3.88
N LEU A 21 3.74 9.34 4.32
CA LEU A 21 4.93 8.63 4.74
C LEU A 21 5.27 7.56 3.72
N LEU A 22 6.54 7.51 3.28
CA LEU A 22 7.06 6.43 2.48
C LEU A 22 7.97 5.56 3.34
N CYS A 23 7.58 4.30 3.50
CA CYS A 23 8.29 3.31 4.29
C CYS A 23 8.82 2.19 3.39
N GLU A 24 10.00 1.69 3.73
CA GLU A 24 10.38 0.32 3.41
C GLU A 24 9.59 -0.62 4.31
N VAL A 25 9.00 -1.65 3.71
CA VAL A 25 8.19 -2.64 4.44
C VAL A 25 8.66 -4.03 4.07
N ALA A 26 9.18 -4.77 5.05
CA ALA A 26 9.61 -6.16 4.89
C ALA A 26 8.40 -7.09 4.92
N LEU A 27 7.71 -7.22 3.78
CA LEU A 27 6.47 -8.01 3.67
C LEU A 27 6.70 -9.52 3.80
N GLY A 28 7.85 -10.02 3.37
CA GLY A 28 8.12 -11.45 3.27
C GLY A 28 7.06 -12.17 2.43
N GLU A 29 6.78 -13.42 2.79
CA GLU A 29 5.69 -14.18 2.18
C GLU A 29 4.33 -13.71 2.70
N MET A 30 3.46 -13.28 1.80
CA MET A 30 2.16 -12.68 2.17
C MET A 30 1.03 -13.71 2.18
N ASN A 31 0.12 -13.57 3.13
CA ASN A 31 -1.20 -14.19 3.12
C ASN A 31 -2.16 -13.34 2.27
N GLU A 32 -2.55 -13.82 1.09
CA GLU A 32 -3.46 -13.08 0.20
C GLU A 32 -4.93 -13.33 0.59
N LEU A 33 -5.65 -12.27 0.92
CA LEU A 33 -7.08 -12.33 1.24
C LEU A 33 -7.90 -11.57 0.20
N LEU A 34 -9.00 -12.19 -0.26
CA LEU A 34 -9.91 -11.60 -1.25
C LEU A 34 -11.07 -10.83 -0.61
N SER A 35 -11.33 -11.04 0.67
CA SER A 35 -12.37 -10.36 1.44
C SER A 35 -11.83 -9.96 2.81
N ALA A 36 -12.52 -9.05 3.49
CA ALA A 36 -12.18 -8.67 4.86
C ALA A 36 -12.22 -9.88 5.79
N ASN A 37 -11.29 -9.93 6.74
CA ASN A 37 -11.20 -10.95 7.78
C ASN A 37 -10.67 -10.30 9.07
N TYR A 38 -11.44 -10.40 10.15
CA TYR A 38 -11.05 -9.87 11.45
C TYR A 38 -9.87 -10.61 12.07
N ASP A 39 -9.69 -11.87 11.71
CA ASP A 39 -8.61 -12.74 12.18
C ASP A 39 -7.42 -12.77 11.22
N ALA A 40 -7.24 -11.76 10.36
CA ALA A 40 -6.19 -11.73 9.34
C ALA A 40 -4.76 -11.70 9.92
N ASP A 41 -4.61 -11.33 11.20
CA ASP A 41 -3.38 -11.38 11.98
C ASP A 41 -2.93 -12.79 12.34
N LYS A 42 -3.85 -13.77 12.31
CA LYS A 42 -3.55 -15.19 12.49
C LYS A 42 -2.94 -15.77 11.21
N LEU A 43 -1.69 -15.38 10.96
CA LEU A 43 -0.97 -15.74 9.74
C LEU A 43 -0.75 -17.26 9.62
N PRO A 44 -0.98 -17.86 8.44
CA PRO A 44 -0.57 -19.24 8.17
C PRO A 44 0.94 -19.41 8.34
N SER A 45 1.37 -20.63 8.65
CA SER A 45 2.79 -20.96 8.82
C SER A 45 3.62 -20.50 7.62
N GLY A 46 4.71 -19.78 7.90
CA GLY A 46 5.63 -19.23 6.90
C GLY A 46 5.19 -17.91 6.26
N LYS A 47 4.00 -17.37 6.57
CA LYS A 47 3.59 -16.03 6.14
C LYS A 47 4.00 -14.98 7.18
N LEU A 48 4.40 -13.80 6.72
CA LEU A 48 4.90 -12.69 7.56
C LEU A 48 4.07 -11.41 7.45
N SER A 49 3.10 -11.37 6.53
CA SER A 49 2.23 -10.21 6.36
C SER A 49 0.93 -10.63 5.67
N THR A 50 -0.07 -9.75 5.69
CA THR A 50 -1.32 -9.92 4.94
C THR A 50 -1.34 -8.96 3.76
N LYS A 51 -1.85 -9.44 2.62
CA LYS A 51 -2.19 -8.64 1.46
C LYS A 51 -3.68 -8.71 1.20
N GLY A 52 -4.38 -7.60 1.43
CA GLY A 52 -5.73 -7.43 0.91
C GLY A 52 -5.66 -7.24 -0.60
N VAL A 53 -6.18 -8.17 -1.38
CA VAL A 53 -6.10 -8.13 -2.85
C VAL A 53 -7.19 -7.23 -3.41
N GLY A 54 -6.78 -6.19 -4.14
CA GLY A 54 -7.71 -5.29 -4.84
C GLY A 54 -8.01 -5.70 -6.27
N ALA A 55 -9.01 -5.09 -6.88
CA ALA A 55 -9.29 -5.22 -8.31
C ALA A 55 -8.20 -4.59 -9.19
N THR A 56 -7.50 -3.56 -8.69
CA THR A 56 -6.49 -2.81 -9.43
C THR A 56 -5.16 -2.71 -8.65
N ALA A 57 -4.04 -2.84 -9.34
CA ALA A 57 -2.69 -2.64 -8.79
C ALA A 57 -1.73 -2.06 -9.83
N PRO A 58 -0.59 -1.47 -9.42
CA PRO A 58 0.48 -1.08 -10.34
C PRO A 58 0.91 -2.24 -11.24
N ASP A 59 1.26 -1.96 -12.51
CA ASP A 59 1.88 -2.97 -13.35
C ASP A 59 3.26 -3.39 -12.80
N PRO A 60 3.44 -4.65 -12.33
CA PRO A 60 4.73 -5.11 -11.81
C PRO A 60 5.87 -5.01 -12.83
N LYS A 61 5.58 -5.02 -14.14
CA LYS A 61 6.61 -4.89 -15.19
C LYS A 61 7.31 -3.54 -15.19
N ALA A 62 6.66 -2.52 -14.65
CA ALA A 62 7.21 -1.17 -14.53
C ALA A 62 7.71 -0.89 -13.10
N SER A 63 7.87 -1.94 -12.26
CA SER A 63 8.53 -1.78 -10.96
C SER A 63 10.01 -1.52 -11.15
N GLN A 64 10.55 -0.63 -10.33
CA GLN A 64 11.98 -0.42 -10.21
C GLN A 64 12.50 -1.17 -8.99
N ILE A 65 13.64 -1.83 -9.12
CA ILE A 65 14.37 -2.43 -7.99
C ILE A 65 15.57 -1.52 -7.72
N LEU A 66 15.69 -1.03 -6.49
CA LEU A 66 16.82 -0.22 -6.05
C LEU A 66 18.04 -1.09 -5.74
N GLU A 67 19.22 -0.48 -5.59
CA GLU A 67 20.48 -1.20 -5.33
C GLU A 67 20.44 -2.05 -4.05
N ASP A 68 19.66 -1.64 -3.05
CA ASP A 68 19.45 -2.37 -1.79
C ASP A 68 18.33 -3.41 -1.86
N GLY A 69 17.79 -3.67 -3.05
CA GLY A 69 16.75 -4.68 -3.29
C GLY A 69 15.31 -4.21 -3.01
N VAL A 70 15.11 -2.96 -2.59
CA VAL A 70 13.76 -2.41 -2.37
C VAL A 70 13.02 -2.30 -3.69
N ILE A 71 11.77 -2.79 -3.72
CA ILE A 71 10.89 -2.72 -4.88
C ILE A 71 10.03 -1.47 -4.78
N VAL A 72 10.11 -0.60 -5.80
CA VAL A 72 9.26 0.58 -5.96
C VAL A 72 8.23 0.31 -7.07
N PRO A 73 6.93 0.16 -6.75
CA PRO A 73 5.90 -0.21 -7.72
C PRO A 73 5.40 1.02 -8.51
N LEU A 74 6.19 1.47 -9.49
CA LEU A 74 5.92 2.69 -10.29
C LEU A 74 4.89 2.51 -11.40
N GLY A 75 4.48 1.27 -11.70
CA GLY A 75 3.62 0.99 -12.84
C GLY A 75 2.25 1.65 -12.77
N ASN A 76 1.71 2.00 -13.95
CA ASN A 76 0.35 2.50 -14.06
C ASN A 76 -0.66 1.48 -13.50
N PRO A 77 -1.78 1.94 -12.90
CA PRO A 77 -2.80 1.04 -12.37
C PRO A 77 -3.39 0.16 -13.48
N LYS A 78 -3.48 -1.14 -13.22
CA LYS A 78 -4.10 -2.12 -14.12
C LYS A 78 -5.01 -3.07 -13.37
N ASN A 79 -6.02 -3.59 -14.06
CA ASN A 79 -6.89 -4.62 -13.50
C ASN A 79 -6.12 -5.92 -13.25
N GLN A 80 -6.36 -6.51 -12.08
CA GLN A 80 -5.81 -7.79 -11.67
C GLN A 80 -6.76 -8.92 -12.07
N ARG A 81 -6.21 -10.11 -12.36
CA ARG A 81 -7.02 -11.30 -12.68
C ARG A 81 -7.79 -11.81 -11.45
N LYS A 82 -7.14 -11.79 -10.28
CA LYS A 82 -7.77 -12.05 -8.99
C LYS A 82 -8.38 -10.74 -8.50
N GLN A 83 -9.70 -10.70 -8.38
CA GLN A 83 -10.41 -9.52 -7.89
C GLN A 83 -10.93 -9.83 -6.48
N GLY A 84 -10.33 -9.21 -5.47
CA GLY A 84 -10.93 -9.17 -4.14
C GLY A 84 -11.93 -8.03 -4.03
N SER A 85 -12.59 -7.92 -2.88
CA SER A 85 -13.62 -6.91 -2.61
C SER A 85 -13.07 -5.47 -2.54
N LEU A 86 -11.75 -5.30 -2.49
CA LEU A 86 -11.10 -3.98 -2.44
C LEU A 86 -10.89 -3.41 -3.85
N LEU A 87 -10.91 -2.09 -3.99
CA LEU A 87 -10.54 -1.44 -5.26
C LEU A 87 -9.03 -1.56 -5.54
N TYR A 88 -8.19 -1.39 -4.52
CA TYR A 88 -6.73 -1.45 -4.63
C TYR A 88 -6.14 -2.30 -3.52
N ASN A 89 -4.95 -2.88 -3.76
CA ASN A 89 -4.23 -3.65 -2.75
C ASN A 89 -4.00 -2.86 -1.45
N GLU A 90 -3.94 -3.60 -0.33
CA GLU A 90 -3.45 -3.15 0.98
C GLU A 90 -2.43 -4.15 1.50
N PHE A 91 -1.46 -3.67 2.28
CA PHE A 91 -0.39 -4.48 2.84
C PHE A 91 -0.31 -4.20 4.33
N ILE A 92 -0.36 -5.26 5.12
CA ILE A 92 -0.42 -5.19 6.59
C ILE A 92 0.69 -6.07 7.14
N VAL A 93 1.55 -5.49 7.98
CA VAL A 93 2.55 -6.20 8.79
C VAL A 93 2.15 -6.14 10.26
N TYR A 94 2.57 -7.14 11.03
CA TYR A 94 2.16 -7.30 12.44
C TYR A 94 3.31 -7.10 13.42
N ASN A 95 4.55 -6.95 12.93
CA ASN A 95 5.70 -6.52 13.71
C ASN A 95 6.20 -5.15 13.20
N VAL A 96 6.38 -4.19 14.11
CA VAL A 96 6.90 -2.86 13.83
C VAL A 96 8.32 -2.88 13.26
N GLU A 97 9.12 -3.90 13.59
CA GLU A 97 10.46 -4.09 13.04
C GLU A 97 10.47 -4.36 11.53
N GLN A 98 9.32 -4.71 10.94
CA GLN A 98 9.16 -4.84 9.49
C GLN A 98 9.03 -3.48 8.78
N ILE A 99 8.99 -2.37 9.51
CA ILE A 99 8.76 -1.03 8.97
C ILE A 99 10.00 -0.15 9.20
N ARG A 100 10.50 0.46 8.12
CA ARG A 100 11.51 1.50 8.18
C ARG A 100 11.03 2.74 7.43
N MET A 101 10.74 3.81 8.16
CA MET A 101 10.38 5.11 7.59
C MET A 101 11.59 5.70 6.84
N ARG A 102 11.40 6.11 5.58
CA ARG A 102 12.47 6.67 4.74
C ARG A 102 12.23 8.13 4.39
N TYR A 103 10.99 8.48 4.07
CA TYR A 103 10.66 9.83 3.61
C TYR A 103 9.35 10.31 4.21
N VAL A 104 9.33 11.58 4.60
CA VAL A 104 8.13 12.34 4.93
C VAL A 104 7.88 13.27 3.75
N ILE A 105 6.72 13.13 3.12
CA ILE A 105 6.33 13.87 1.92
C ILE A 105 5.26 14.86 2.33
N GLN A 106 5.61 16.14 2.34
CA GLN A 106 4.61 17.20 2.43
C GLN A 106 3.88 17.32 1.10
N VAL A 107 2.55 17.33 1.15
CA VAL A 107 1.69 17.42 -0.03
C VAL A 107 0.67 18.53 0.14
N GLU A 108 0.33 19.18 -0.97
CA GLU A 108 -0.79 20.10 -1.04
C GLU A 108 -1.88 19.48 -1.92
N PHE A 109 -3.09 19.36 -1.38
CA PHE A 109 -4.25 18.80 -2.04
C PHE A 109 -4.99 19.88 -2.82
N ASN A 110 -5.08 19.72 -4.14
CA ASN A 110 -5.92 20.55 -4.97
C ASN A 110 -7.30 19.91 -5.17
N HIS A 111 -8.32 20.49 -4.54
CA HIS A 111 -9.70 19.96 -4.59
C HIS A 111 -10.46 20.36 -5.86
N GLY A 112 -9.90 21.22 -6.72
CA GLY A 112 -10.64 21.84 -7.82
C GLY A 112 -11.71 22.81 -7.30
N VAL A 113 -11.88 23.93 -7.98
CA VAL A 113 -13.09 24.76 -7.91
C VAL A 113 -13.73 24.69 -9.28
#